data_AF-A0A4U3L9G5-F1
#
_entry.id   AF-A0A4U3L9G5-F1
#
_cell.length_a   1.000
_cell.length_b   1.000
_cell.length_c   1.000
_cell.angle_alpha   90.00
_cell.angle_beta   90.00
_cell.angle_gamma   90.00
#
_symmetry.space_group_name_H-M   'P 1'
#
loop_
_entity.id
_entity.type
_entity.pdbx_description
1 polymer ?
#
loop_
_entity_poly.entity_id
_entity_poly.type
_entity_poly.pdbx_seq_one_letter_code
_entity_poly.pdbx_strand_id
1 'polypeptide(L)'
;MFRQLTPLERILLISIGFTLGLLVARFLFTGDFTYFFYPWNLFLAILPYLFSRRLKHAQNNIKGWLLIAGWLLFFPNAPYLITDVFHFQERQPVPQWYDLILVVSGAWNGLMLGIISLMQVEQFLRLYIRPKIVQLSCVLFALLCGYGVYVGRYWRFNSWDVVAQPQTLFKASARSIINPHHNIQL
;
A
#
# COMPACT_ATOMS: atom_id res chain seq x y z
N MET A 1 19.39 16.63 11.59
CA MET A 1 20.23 15.43 11.44
C MET A 1 19.60 14.51 10.41
N PHE A 2 19.91 14.70 9.13
CA PHE A 2 19.45 13.81 8.06
C PHE A 2 20.16 12.47 8.23
N ARG A 3 19.45 11.46 8.74
CA ARG A 3 19.98 10.08 8.79
C ARG A 3 20.32 9.66 7.37
N GLN A 4 21.54 9.16 7.17
CA GLN A 4 21.98 8.66 5.87
C GLN A 4 21.02 7.56 5.38
N LEU A 5 20.63 7.65 4.11
CA LEU A 5 19.79 6.63 3.47
C LEU A 5 20.55 5.32 3.39
N THR A 6 19.92 4.23 3.80
CA THR A 6 20.48 2.87 3.67
C THR A 6 20.61 2.50 2.18
N PRO A 7 21.52 1.57 1.80
CA PRO A 7 21.63 1.13 0.40
C PRO A 7 20.30 0.65 -0.18
N LEU A 8 19.52 -0.10 0.61
CA LEU A 8 18.19 -0.56 0.24
C LEU A 8 17.22 0.60 0.00
N GLU A 9 17.24 1.63 0.84
CA GLU A 9 16.41 2.84 0.63
C GLU A 9 16.75 3.57 -0.66
N ARG A 10 18.03 3.63 -1.02
CA ARG A 10 18.46 4.24 -2.29
C ARG A 10 17.91 3.46 -3.47
N ILE A 11 17.97 2.13 -3.43
CA ILE A 11 17.41 1.27 -4.49
C ILE A 11 15.90 1.47 -4.61
N LEU A 12 15.17 1.51 -3.50
CA LEU A 12 13.73 1.78 -3.50
C LEU A 12 13.41 3.16 -4.09
N LEU A 13 14.14 4.19 -3.71
CA LEU A 13 13.95 5.54 -4.24
C LEU A 13 14.22 5.61 -5.74
N ILE A 14 15.25 4.91 -6.23
CA ILE A 14 15.53 4.81 -7.66
C ILE A 14 14.39 4.09 -8.38
N SER A 15 13.88 2.98 -7.83
CA SER A 15 12.78 2.22 -8.45
C SER A 15 11.44 2.98 -8.46
N ILE A 16 11.14 3.72 -7.39
CA ILE A 16 10.00 4.64 -7.32
C ILE A 16 10.19 5.78 -8.32
N GLY A 17 11.38 6.38 -8.36
CA GLY A 17 11.73 7.44 -9.31
C GLY A 17 11.60 7.01 -10.76
N PHE A 18 12.01 5.78 -11.08
CA PHE A 18 11.82 5.18 -12.40
C PHE A 18 10.34 5.09 -12.77
N THR A 19 9.49 4.59 -11.86
CA THR A 19 8.04 4.47 -12.10
C THR A 19 7.38 5.84 -12.30
N LEU A 20 7.73 6.83 -11.46
CA LEU A 20 7.24 8.20 -11.62
C LEU A 20 7.77 8.86 -12.90
N GLY A 21 9.02 8.56 -13.28
CA GLY A 21 9.60 9.02 -14.54
C GLY A 21 8.86 8.49 -15.76
N LEU A 22 8.47 7.21 -15.76
CA LEU A 22 7.61 6.64 -16.81
C LEU A 22 6.25 7.34 -16.85
N LEU A 23 5.61 7.55 -15.70
CA LEU A 23 4.33 8.25 -15.66
C LEU A 23 4.43 9.69 -16.21
N VAL A 24 5.46 10.44 -15.83
CA VAL A 24 5.69 11.80 -16.32
C VAL A 24 5.97 11.81 -17.83
N ALA A 25 6.82 10.92 -18.31
CA ALA A 25 7.12 10.83 -19.75
C ALA A 25 5.87 10.50 -20.58
N ARG A 26 5.02 9.58 -20.08
CA ARG A 26 3.71 9.29 -20.68
C ARG A 26 2.81 10.51 -20.74
N PHE A 27 2.71 11.26 -19.63
CA PHE A 27 1.90 12.48 -19.56
C PHE A 27 2.41 13.54 -20.53
N LEU A 28 3.73 13.77 -20.59
CA LEU A 28 4.32 14.73 -21.52
C LEU A 28 4.11 14.36 -23.00
N PHE A 29 4.06 13.05 -23.31
CA PHE A 29 3.84 12.58 -24.68
C PHE A 29 2.37 12.63 -25.11
N THR A 30 1.44 12.29 -24.21
CA THR A 30 0.00 12.16 -24.54
C THR A 30 -0.84 13.38 -24.20
N GLY A 31 -0.42 14.17 -23.22
CA GLY A 31 -1.26 15.23 -22.61
C GLY A 31 -2.46 14.70 -21.81
N ASP A 32 -2.58 13.38 -21.62
CA ASP A 32 -3.70 12.73 -20.95
C ASP A 32 -3.35 12.38 -19.49
N PHE A 33 -4.31 12.61 -18.59
CA PHE A 33 -4.28 12.29 -17.17
C PHE A 33 -4.61 10.81 -16.86
N THR A 34 -4.64 9.93 -17.86
CA THR A 34 -4.68 8.48 -17.62
C THR A 34 -3.55 8.07 -16.65
N TYR A 35 -3.92 7.35 -15.58
CA TYR A 35 -3.08 7.03 -14.40
C TYR A 35 -2.78 8.17 -13.41
N PHE A 36 -3.55 9.27 -13.42
CA PHE A 36 -3.40 10.35 -12.42
C PHE A 36 -3.59 9.89 -10.95
N PHE A 37 -4.30 8.79 -10.72
CA PHE A 37 -4.45 8.20 -9.38
C PHE A 37 -3.17 7.49 -8.88
N TYR A 38 -2.24 7.15 -9.79
CA TYR A 38 -1.11 6.29 -9.49
C TYR A 38 -0.09 6.92 -8.51
N PRO A 39 0.27 8.22 -8.62
CA PRO A 39 1.12 8.88 -7.62
C PRO A 39 0.50 8.87 -6.22
N TRP A 40 -0.83 8.99 -6.13
CA TRP A 40 -1.54 8.93 -4.87
C TRP A 40 -1.48 7.53 -4.25
N ASN A 41 -1.73 6.48 -5.03
CA ASN A 41 -1.58 5.10 -4.59
C ASN A 41 -0.15 4.78 -4.15
N LEU A 42 0.84 5.24 -4.92
CA LEU A 42 2.26 5.07 -4.60
C LEU A 42 2.64 5.80 -3.30
N PHE A 43 2.11 7.01 -3.09
CA PHE A 43 2.28 7.75 -1.85
C PHE A 43 1.71 6.97 -0.65
N LEU A 44 0.48 6.46 -0.77
CA LEU A 44 -0.13 5.64 0.28
C LEU A 44 0.65 4.35 0.55
N ALA A 45 1.22 3.72 -0.49
CA ALA A 45 2.06 2.53 -0.36
C ALA A 45 3.41 2.79 0.34
N ILE A 46 3.90 4.02 0.35
CA ILE A 46 5.13 4.41 1.06
C ILE A 46 4.88 4.55 2.57
N LEU A 47 3.65 4.89 2.99
CA LEU A 47 3.33 5.14 4.41
C LEU A 47 3.63 3.95 5.35
N PRO A 48 3.25 2.69 5.03
CA PRO A 48 3.60 1.53 5.86
C PRO A 48 5.10 1.42 6.10
N TYR A 49 5.89 1.61 5.05
CA TYR A 49 7.35 1.59 5.15
C TYR A 49 7.87 2.71 6.06
N LEU A 50 7.31 3.91 6.00
CA LEU A 50 7.71 5.01 6.88
C LEU A 50 7.37 4.74 8.36
N PHE A 51 6.20 4.16 8.63
CA PHE A 51 5.82 3.75 9.99
C PHE A 51 6.74 2.66 10.52
N SER A 52 6.97 1.60 9.74
CA SER A 52 7.86 0.50 10.13
C SER A 52 9.32 0.95 10.29
N ARG A 53 9.78 1.92 9.49
CA ARG A 53 11.13 2.48 9.63
C ARG A 53 11.30 3.22 10.95
N ARG A 54 10.27 3.94 11.40
CA ARG A 54 10.28 4.61 12.71
C ARG A 54 10.28 3.62 13.87
N LEU A 55 9.68 2.43 13.69
CA LEU A 55 9.68 1.37 14.70
C LEU A 55 11.08 0.85 15.04
N LYS A 56 12.06 0.92 14.12
CA LYS A 56 13.45 0.52 14.40
C LYS A 56 14.10 1.26 15.57
N HIS A 57 13.58 2.42 15.93
CA HIS A 57 14.06 3.23 17.06
C HIS A 57 12.97 3.48 18.11
N ALA A 58 11.81 2.84 17.95
CA ALA A 58 10.74 2.94 18.92
C ALA A 58 11.01 2.01 20.12
N GLN A 59 10.39 2.32 21.24
CA GLN A 59 10.35 1.46 22.42
C GLN A 59 8.96 0.85 22.54
N ASN A 60 8.78 -0.14 23.43
CA ASN A 60 7.47 -0.69 23.77
C ASN A 60 6.67 0.28 24.65
N ASN A 61 6.22 1.37 24.04
CA ASN A 61 5.38 2.38 24.65
C ASN A 61 4.22 2.72 23.72
N ILE A 62 3.34 3.63 24.16
CA ILE A 62 2.16 4.02 23.39
C ILE A 62 2.51 4.53 21.98
N LYS A 63 3.65 5.20 21.81
CA LYS A 63 4.11 5.67 20.50
C LYS A 63 4.46 4.50 19.57
N GLY A 64 5.10 3.46 20.08
CA GLY A 64 5.38 2.23 19.32
C GLY A 64 4.10 1.53 18.85
N TRP A 65 3.11 1.39 19.74
CA TRP A 65 1.82 0.80 19.39
C TRP A 65 1.01 1.65 18.41
N LEU A 66 1.05 2.98 18.53
CA LEU A 66 0.44 3.88 17.55
C LEU A 66 1.10 3.76 16.16
N LEU A 67 2.42 3.55 16.09
CA LEU A 67 3.10 3.30 14.82
C LEU A 67 2.69 1.95 14.20
N ILE A 68 2.48 0.90 15.01
CA ILE A 68 1.95 -0.39 14.51
C ILE A 68 0.51 -0.22 13.99
N ALA A 69 -0.34 0.50 14.73
CA ALA A 69 -1.72 0.74 14.32
C ALA A 69 -1.77 1.54 13.00
N GLY A 70 -0.95 2.60 12.89
CA GLY A 70 -0.80 3.35 11.65
C GLY A 70 -0.24 2.49 10.51
N TRP A 71 0.77 1.68 10.78
CA TRP A 71 1.28 0.72 9.80
C TRP A 71 0.18 -0.21 9.29
N LEU A 72 -0.58 -0.86 10.19
CA LEU A 72 -1.61 -1.83 9.82
C LEU A 72 -2.74 -1.19 9.01
N LEU A 73 -3.11 0.06 9.33
CA LEU A 73 -4.13 0.81 8.59
C LEU A 73 -3.73 1.05 7.13
N PHE A 74 -2.46 1.38 6.89
CA PHE A 74 -1.97 1.68 5.54
C PHE A 74 -1.35 0.47 4.84
N PHE A 75 -1.05 -0.61 5.56
CA PHE A 75 -0.39 -1.82 5.04
C PHE A 75 -1.05 -2.38 3.78
N PRO A 76 -2.41 -2.44 3.67
CA PRO A 76 -3.06 -2.92 2.46
C PRO A 76 -2.70 -2.15 1.19
N ASN A 77 -2.37 -0.85 1.28
CA ASN A 77 -2.06 -0.04 0.10
C ASN A 77 -0.80 -0.50 -0.63
N ALA A 78 0.17 -1.08 0.09
CA ALA A 78 1.40 -1.54 -0.56
C ALA A 78 1.12 -2.73 -1.51
N PRO A 79 0.48 -3.84 -1.07
CA PRO A 79 0.05 -4.89 -1.99
C PRO A 79 -1.09 -4.48 -2.94
N TYR A 80 -1.89 -3.47 -2.61
CA TYR A 80 -2.94 -2.95 -3.48
C TYR A 80 -2.43 -2.53 -4.86
N LEU A 81 -1.21 -1.98 -4.97
CA LEU A 81 -0.60 -1.60 -6.25
C LEU A 81 -0.48 -2.78 -7.23
N ILE A 82 -0.42 -4.02 -6.75
CA ILE A 82 -0.43 -5.21 -7.61
C ILE A 82 -1.75 -5.31 -8.35
N THR A 83 -2.85 -4.90 -7.72
CA THR A 83 -4.18 -4.92 -8.35
C THR A 83 -4.38 -3.80 -9.36
N ASP A 84 -3.53 -2.77 -9.37
CA ASP A 84 -3.59 -1.74 -10.42
C ASP A 84 -3.21 -2.28 -11.79
N VAL A 85 -2.60 -3.48 -11.88
CA VAL A 85 -2.46 -4.25 -13.12
C VAL A 85 -3.81 -4.51 -13.78
N PHE A 86 -4.91 -4.66 -13.02
CA PHE A 86 -6.24 -4.83 -13.60
C PHE A 86 -6.84 -3.54 -14.19
N HIS A 87 -6.24 -2.37 -13.93
CA HIS A 87 -6.59 -1.13 -14.62
C HIS A 87 -5.86 -0.98 -15.97
N PHE A 88 -4.95 -1.90 -16.30
CA PHE A 88 -4.29 -1.94 -17.59
C PHE A 88 -5.32 -2.14 -18.70
N GLN A 89 -5.39 -1.15 -19.59
CA GLN A 89 -6.19 -1.19 -20.80
C GLN A 89 -5.35 -0.58 -21.92
N GLU A 90 -5.39 -1.18 -23.10
CA GLU A 90 -4.75 -0.59 -24.27
C GLU A 90 -5.38 0.76 -24.59
N ARG A 91 -4.55 1.80 -24.64
CA ARG A 91 -4.96 3.16 -24.97
C ARG A 91 -3.95 3.77 -25.93
N GLN A 92 -4.32 3.77 -27.21
CA GLN A 92 -3.64 4.55 -28.23
C GLN A 92 -3.59 6.02 -27.79
N PRO A 93 -2.49 6.75 -28.01
CA PRO A 93 -1.37 6.43 -28.91
C PRO A 93 -0.17 5.73 -28.23
N VAL A 94 -0.26 5.37 -26.96
CA VAL A 94 0.88 4.80 -26.22
C VAL A 94 0.98 3.29 -26.49
N PRO A 95 2.17 2.76 -26.84
CA PRO A 95 2.34 1.32 -26.99
C PRO A 95 2.00 0.57 -25.70
N GLN A 96 1.27 -0.54 -25.82
CA GLN A 96 0.87 -1.38 -24.69
C GLN A 96 2.05 -1.79 -23.77
N TRP A 97 3.21 -2.09 -24.36
CA TRP A 97 4.39 -2.51 -23.60
C TRP A 97 4.89 -1.42 -22.64
N TYR A 98 4.68 -0.14 -22.97
CA TYR A 98 5.07 0.97 -22.12
C TYR A 98 4.21 1.04 -20.86
N ASP A 99 2.89 1.01 -21.04
CA ASP A 99 1.92 1.02 -19.93
C ASP A 99 2.08 -0.24 -19.06
N LEU A 100 2.44 -1.38 -19.66
CA LEU A 100 2.75 -2.61 -18.94
C LEU A 100 3.99 -2.43 -18.04
N ILE A 101 5.08 -1.86 -18.56
CA ILE A 101 6.29 -1.60 -17.76
C ILE A 101 5.98 -0.65 -16.61
N LEU A 102 5.21 0.42 -16.85
CA LEU A 102 4.80 1.39 -15.83
C LEU A 102 4.04 0.70 -14.68
N VAL A 103 3.03 -0.11 -15.02
CA VAL A 103 2.17 -0.72 -14.01
C VAL A 103 2.90 -1.86 -13.28
N VAL A 104 3.70 -2.66 -13.98
CA VAL A 104 4.54 -3.71 -13.36
C VAL A 104 5.61 -3.10 -12.46
N SER A 105 6.23 -1.98 -12.85
CA SER A 105 7.24 -1.33 -12.01
C SER A 105 6.64 -0.76 -10.72
N GLY A 106 5.41 -0.23 -10.76
CA GLY A 106 4.73 0.18 -9.54
C GLY A 106 4.23 -0.99 -8.69
N ALA A 107 3.73 -2.07 -9.30
CA ALA A 107 3.40 -3.32 -8.59
C ALA A 107 4.64 -3.89 -7.85
N TRP A 108 5.80 -3.86 -8.50
CA TRP A 108 7.08 -4.22 -7.89
C TRP A 108 7.43 -3.36 -6.68
N ASN A 109 7.29 -2.02 -6.81
CA ASN A 109 7.51 -1.09 -5.71
C ASN A 109 6.56 -1.36 -4.53
N GLY A 110 5.27 -1.57 -4.80
CA GLY A 110 4.27 -1.90 -3.79
C GLY A 110 4.62 -3.18 -3.04
N LEU A 111 5.00 -4.25 -3.76
CA LEU A 111 5.42 -5.52 -3.17
C LEU A 111 6.66 -5.35 -2.27
N MET A 112 7.69 -4.67 -2.77
CA MET A 112 8.93 -4.45 -2.00
C MET A 112 8.67 -3.64 -0.74
N LEU A 113 7.93 -2.52 -0.84
CA LEU A 113 7.56 -1.70 0.32
C LEU A 113 6.75 -2.51 1.34
N GLY A 114 5.80 -3.33 0.86
CA GLY A 114 4.98 -4.21 1.68
C GLY A 114 5.81 -5.22 2.46
N ILE A 115 6.61 -6.04 1.77
CA ILE A 115 7.46 -7.08 2.38
C ILE A 115 8.43 -6.46 3.38
N ILE A 116 9.14 -5.41 2.99
CA ILE A 116 10.14 -4.77 3.84
C ILE A 116 9.50 -4.16 5.09
N SER A 117 8.30 -3.58 4.96
CA SER A 117 7.57 -3.04 6.11
C SER A 117 7.14 -4.14 7.08
N LEU A 118 6.63 -5.26 6.57
CA LEU A 118 6.22 -6.41 7.39
C LEU A 118 7.40 -7.01 8.15
N MET A 119 8.55 -7.19 7.49
CA MET A 119 9.77 -7.67 8.13
C MET A 119 10.22 -6.76 9.28
N GLN A 120 10.11 -5.44 9.12
CA GLN A 120 10.47 -4.48 10.16
C GLN A 120 9.49 -4.51 11.35
N VAL A 121 8.19 -4.67 11.10
CA VAL A 121 7.19 -4.85 12.16
C VAL A 121 7.43 -6.17 12.90
N GLU A 122 7.70 -7.25 12.18
CA GLU A 122 8.03 -8.54 12.77
C GLU A 122 9.26 -8.44 13.69
N GLN A 123 10.32 -7.80 13.23
CA GLN A 123 11.53 -7.56 14.03
C GLN A 123 11.23 -6.78 15.30
N PHE A 124 10.42 -5.73 15.22
CA PHE A 124 10.02 -4.95 16.40
C PHE A 124 9.20 -5.79 17.39
N LEU A 125 8.21 -6.54 16.91
CA LEU A 125 7.37 -7.37 17.79
C LEU A 125 8.17 -8.48 18.48
N ARG A 126 9.16 -9.08 17.79
CA ARG A 126 10.05 -10.11 18.37
C ARG A 126 10.88 -9.62 19.55
N LEU A 127 11.08 -8.30 19.71
CA LEU A 127 11.78 -7.74 20.88
C LEU A 127 10.96 -7.83 22.18
N TYR A 128 9.63 -7.93 22.07
CA TYR A 128 8.72 -7.82 23.22
C TYR A 128 7.72 -8.97 23.35
N ILE A 129 7.53 -9.75 22.28
CA ILE A 129 6.52 -10.81 22.19
C ILE A 129 7.18 -12.14 21.80
N ARG A 130 6.63 -13.25 22.29
CA ARG A 130 7.12 -14.60 21.99
C ARG A 130 7.07 -14.89 20.47
N PRO A 131 8.10 -15.55 19.89
CA PRO A 131 8.19 -15.78 18.43
C PRO A 131 6.96 -16.45 17.79
N LYS A 132 6.35 -17.44 18.46
CA LYS A 132 5.14 -18.11 17.95
C LYS A 132 3.94 -17.16 17.80
N ILE A 133 3.78 -16.23 18.74
CA ILE A 133 2.68 -15.25 18.70
C ILE A 133 2.95 -14.24 17.58
N VAL A 134 4.22 -13.83 17.39
CA VAL A 134 4.61 -12.93 16.29
C VAL A 134 4.33 -13.58 14.94
N GLN A 135 4.69 -14.86 14.75
CA GLN A 135 4.38 -15.59 13.51
C GLN A 135 2.88 -15.64 13.23
N LEU A 136 2.07 -16.00 14.23
CA LEU A 136 0.62 -16.00 14.09
C LEU A 136 0.06 -14.60 13.75
N SER A 137 0.63 -13.56 14.37
CA SER A 137 0.26 -12.17 14.09
C SER A 137 0.60 -11.76 12.66
N CYS A 138 1.75 -12.17 12.12
CA CYS A 138 2.12 -11.91 10.72
C CYS A 138 1.16 -12.58 9.73
N VAL A 139 0.74 -13.82 10.01
CA VAL A 139 -0.29 -14.51 9.21
C VAL A 139 -1.61 -13.74 9.27
N LEU A 140 -2.03 -13.30 10.47
CA LEU A 140 -3.22 -12.48 10.62
C LEU A 140 -3.12 -11.15 9.88
N PHE A 141 -1.98 -10.47 9.94
CA PHE A 141 -1.74 -9.22 9.20
C PHE A 141 -1.82 -9.43 7.68
N ALA A 142 -1.31 -10.54 7.17
CA ALA A 142 -1.44 -10.88 5.75
C ALA A 142 -2.90 -11.12 5.35
N LEU A 143 -3.70 -11.79 6.19
CA LEU A 143 -5.14 -11.97 5.95
C LEU A 143 -5.90 -10.64 5.98
N LEU A 144 -5.63 -9.79 6.99
CA LEU A 144 -6.21 -8.45 7.10
C LEU A 144 -5.79 -7.57 5.92
N CYS A 145 -4.56 -7.72 5.44
CA CYS A 145 -4.09 -7.05 4.24
C CYS A 145 -4.89 -7.47 3.00
N GLY A 146 -5.10 -8.77 2.81
CA GLY A 146 -5.93 -9.29 1.72
C GLY A 146 -7.37 -8.73 1.77
N TYR A 147 -7.95 -8.67 2.97
CA TYR A 147 -9.25 -8.04 3.19
C TYR A 147 -9.23 -6.54 2.87
N GLY A 148 -8.20 -5.81 3.31
CA GLY A 148 -8.04 -4.39 3.01
C GLY A 148 -7.90 -4.11 1.51
N VAL A 149 -7.17 -4.95 0.78
CA VAL A 149 -7.06 -4.88 -0.69
C VAL A 149 -8.43 -5.11 -1.34
N TYR A 150 -9.20 -6.09 -0.87
CA TYR A 150 -10.57 -6.34 -1.34
C TYR A 150 -11.46 -5.11 -1.12
N VAL A 151 -11.46 -4.54 0.09
CA VAL A 151 -12.25 -3.34 0.40
C VAL A 151 -11.85 -2.16 -0.49
N GLY A 152 -10.54 -1.92 -0.66
CA GLY A 152 -10.06 -0.84 -1.52
C GLY A 152 -10.44 -1.04 -2.97
N ARG A 153 -10.42 -2.28 -3.47
CA ARG A 153 -10.64 -2.55 -4.89
C ARG A 153 -12.11 -2.53 -5.27
N TYR A 154 -12.96 -3.19 -4.49
CA TYR A 154 -14.36 -3.35 -4.82
C TYR A 154 -15.22 -2.21 -4.31
N TRP A 155 -14.87 -1.64 -3.14
CA TRP A 155 -15.68 -0.58 -2.53
C TRP A 155 -15.04 0.81 -2.69
N ARG A 156 -13.87 0.89 -3.37
CA ARG A 156 -13.14 2.14 -3.67
C ARG A 156 -12.78 2.98 -2.44
N PHE A 157 -12.76 2.38 -1.25
CA PHE A 157 -12.32 3.05 -0.03
C PHE A 157 -10.81 2.94 0.11
N ASN A 158 -10.11 4.07 0.14
CA ASN A 158 -8.69 4.11 0.46
C ASN A 158 -8.48 4.18 1.97
N SER A 159 -7.29 3.81 2.45
CA SER A 159 -6.93 4.00 3.87
C SER A 159 -7.00 5.46 4.32
N TRP A 160 -6.90 6.40 3.38
CA TRP A 160 -7.11 7.82 3.65
C TRP A 160 -8.58 8.16 3.96
N ASP A 161 -9.55 7.45 3.37
CA ASP A 161 -10.97 7.69 3.64
C ASP A 161 -11.34 7.28 5.07
N VAL A 162 -10.63 6.30 5.64
CA VAL A 162 -10.77 5.90 7.06
C VAL A 162 -10.36 7.03 8.00
N VAL A 163 -9.36 7.81 7.60
CA VAL A 163 -8.83 8.93 8.39
C VAL A 163 -9.62 10.22 8.12
N ALA A 164 -9.98 10.47 6.86
CA ALA A 164 -10.62 11.71 6.43
C ALA A 164 -12.14 11.71 6.65
N GLN A 165 -12.81 10.56 6.55
CA GLN A 165 -14.26 10.44 6.66
C GLN A 165 -14.71 9.11 7.32
N PRO A 166 -14.42 8.92 8.62
CA PRO A 166 -14.72 7.66 9.32
C PRO A 166 -16.23 7.32 9.36
N GLN A 167 -17.12 8.33 9.40
CA GLN A 167 -18.57 8.09 9.57
C GLN A 167 -19.26 7.48 8.34
N THR A 168 -18.79 7.78 7.13
CA THR A 168 -19.32 7.22 5.87
C THR A 168 -18.90 5.77 5.70
N LEU A 169 -17.68 5.43 6.10
CA LEU A 169 -17.15 4.07 6.11
C LEU A 169 -17.89 3.15 7.10
N PHE A 170 -18.11 3.59 8.34
CA PHE A 170 -18.85 2.78 9.32
C PHE A 170 -20.29 2.49 8.87
N LYS A 171 -20.96 3.46 8.23
CA LYS A 171 -22.32 3.25 7.67
C LYS A 171 -22.32 2.30 6.47
N ALA A 172 -21.28 2.32 5.63
CA ALA A 172 -21.13 1.39 4.51
C ALA A 172 -20.79 -0.04 4.96
N SER A 173 -19.84 -0.21 5.89
CA SER A 173 -19.47 -1.51 6.47
C SER A 173 -20.64 -2.13 7.25
N ALA A 174 -21.39 -1.35 8.03
CA ALA A 174 -22.56 -1.84 8.74
C ALA A 174 -23.68 -2.32 7.79
N ARG A 175 -23.92 -1.60 6.69
CA ARG A 175 -24.91 -2.01 5.67
C ARG A 175 -24.52 -3.31 4.96
N SER A 176 -23.24 -3.55 4.72
CA SER A 176 -22.80 -4.76 4.02
C SER A 176 -22.84 -6.03 4.86
N ILE A 177 -22.74 -5.91 6.19
CA ILE A 177 -22.96 -7.05 7.10
C ILE A 177 -24.45 -7.37 7.21
N ILE A 178 -25.31 -6.36 7.10
CA ILE A 178 -26.78 -6.51 7.19
C ILE A 178 -27.40 -6.99 5.86
N ASN A 179 -26.79 -6.70 4.70
CA ASN A 179 -27.28 -7.11 3.38
C ASN A 179 -26.17 -7.75 2.51
N PRO A 180 -25.83 -9.03 2.74
CA PRO A 180 -24.78 -9.72 1.99
C PRO A 180 -25.15 -10.03 0.53
N HIS A 181 -26.44 -9.99 0.16
CA HIS A 181 -26.92 -10.50 -1.14
C HIS A 181 -26.94 -9.48 -2.30
N HIS A 182 -26.56 -8.22 -2.09
CA HIS A 182 -26.61 -7.22 -3.17
C HIS A 182 -25.30 -6.99 -3.93
N ASN A 183 -24.20 -7.67 -3.54
CA ASN A 183 -22.86 -7.47 -4.12
C ASN A 183 -22.38 -8.64 -5.00
N ILE A 184 -23.27 -9.56 -5.38
CA ILE A 184 -22.98 -10.55 -6.44
C ILE A 184 -23.78 -10.13 -7.67
N GLN A 185 -23.26 -9.15 -8.40
CA GLN A 185 -23.57 -9.06 -9.82
C GLN A 185 -22.31 -9.55 -10.54
N LEU A 186 -22.42 -10.79 -11.04
CA LEU A 186 -21.53 -11.39 -12.03
C LEU A 186 -21.38 -10.49 -13.25
#